data_AF-A0AAJ2C927-F1
#
_entry.id   AF-A0AAJ2C927-F1
#
_cell.length_a   1.000
_cell.length_b   1.000
_cell.length_c   1.000
_cell.angle_alpha   90.00
_cell.angle_beta   90.00
_cell.angle_gamma   90.00
#
_symmetry.space_group_name_H-M   'P 1'
#
loop_
_entity.id
_entity.type
_entity.pdbx_description
1 polymer ?
#
loop_
_entity_poly.entity_id
_entity_poly.type
_entity_poly.pdbx_seq_one_letter_code
_entity_poly.pdbx_strand_id
1 'polypeptide(L)'
;MFTSNRQLIMVSEIRKSIENYKKLNDIHHYKIMLAAADMFIESYPNGVETAQELDLGIDLFKELVSLTYITSLREYENDTDLYREILYKKLIVFKLCIPASHSKLRGLTEMLVGMKENELG
;
A
#
# COMPACT_ATOMS: atom_id res chain seq x y z
N MET A 1 23.22 4.66 -13.35
CA MET A 1 22.05 4.10 -12.64
C MET A 1 21.55 2.93 -13.47
N PHE A 2 21.77 1.70 -13.01
CA PHE A 2 21.18 0.51 -13.64
C PHE A 2 19.95 0.14 -12.81
N THR A 3 18.75 0.52 -13.27
CA THR A 3 17.53 -0.13 -12.79
C THR A 3 17.65 -1.61 -13.15
N SER A 4 17.73 -2.48 -12.15
CA SER A 4 17.82 -3.92 -12.36
C SER A 4 16.59 -4.39 -13.13
N ASN A 5 16.76 -5.30 -14.10
CA ASN A 5 15.64 -5.92 -14.85
C ASN A 5 14.54 -6.45 -13.90
N ARG A 6 14.93 -6.89 -12.70
CA ARG A 6 14.01 -7.34 -11.66
C ARG A 6 13.05 -6.24 -11.19
N GLN A 7 13.53 -5.00 -11.07
CA GLN A 7 12.73 -3.87 -10.59
C GLN A 7 11.70 -3.43 -11.64
N LEU A 8 12.07 -3.48 -12.92
CA LEU A 8 11.13 -3.23 -14.03
C LEU A 8 10.02 -4.29 -14.10
N ILE A 9 10.37 -5.55 -13.87
CA ILE A 9 9.39 -6.65 -13.78
C ILE A 9 8.42 -6.41 -12.62
N MET A 10 8.92 -6.07 -11.43
CA MET A 10 8.09 -5.80 -10.25
C MET A 10 7.13 -4.62 -10.48
N VAL A 11 7.61 -3.50 -11.05
CA VAL A 11 6.75 -2.36 -11.41
C VAL A 11 5.63 -2.80 -12.34
N SER A 12 5.95 -3.60 -13.37
CA SER A 12 4.96 -4.13 -14.31
C SER A 12 3.96 -5.06 -13.61
N GLU A 13 4.39 -5.94 -12.71
CA GLU A 13 3.53 -6.89 -12.01
C GLU A 13 2.55 -6.18 -11.07
N ILE A 14 3.02 -5.20 -10.29
CA ILE A 14 2.15 -4.40 -9.41
C ILE A 14 1.13 -3.61 -10.24
N ARG A 15 1.54 -3.00 -11.37
CA ARG A 15 0.61 -2.32 -12.28
C ARG A 15 -0.45 -3.26 -12.83
N LYS A 16 -0.07 -4.46 -13.27
CA LYS A 16 -1.02 -5.47 -13.75
C LYS A 16 -2.00 -5.87 -12.66
N SER A 17 -1.56 -6.03 -11.41
CA SER A 17 -2.45 -6.32 -10.28
C SER A 17 -3.48 -5.22 -10.07
N ILE A 18 -3.05 -3.95 -10.08
CA ILE A 18 -3.94 -2.77 -9.97
C ILE A 18 -4.97 -2.77 -11.11
N GLU A 19 -4.52 -2.94 -12.36
CA GLU A 19 -5.41 -2.98 -13.52
C GLU A 19 -6.39 -4.15 -13.48
N ASN A 20 -5.93 -5.34 -13.04
CA ASN A 20 -6.77 -6.52 -12.93
C ASN A 20 -7.87 -6.31 -11.88
N TYR A 21 -7.53 -5.79 -10.71
CA TYR A 21 -8.51 -5.47 -9.67
C TYR A 21 -9.57 -4.47 -10.17
N LYS A 22 -9.14 -3.40 -10.85
CA LYS A 22 -10.05 -2.43 -11.47
C LYS A 22 -10.99 -3.06 -12.51
N LYS A 23 -10.50 -4.00 -13.31
CA LYS A 23 -11.30 -4.72 -14.31
C LYS A 23 -12.32 -5.65 -13.70
N LEU A 24 -11.97 -6.32 -12.60
CA LEU A 24 -12.90 -7.17 -11.86
C LEU A 24 -14.04 -6.33 -11.27
N ASN A 25 -13.73 -5.10 -10.82
CA ASN A 25 -14.70 -4.16 -10.25
C ASN A 25 -15.55 -4.79 -9.14
N ASP A 26 -14.90 -5.64 -8.34
CA ASP A 26 -15.51 -6.38 -7.24
C ASP A 26 -14.55 -6.35 -6.05
N ILE A 27 -15.05 -5.80 -4.95
CA ILE A 27 -14.32 -5.55 -3.72
C ILE A 27 -13.90 -6.85 -3.00
N HIS A 28 -14.59 -7.98 -3.24
CA HIS A 28 -14.22 -9.28 -2.66
C HIS A 28 -12.87 -9.80 -3.20
N HIS A 29 -12.38 -9.25 -4.31
CA HIS A 29 -11.04 -9.51 -4.83
C HIS A 29 -9.94 -8.68 -4.15
N TYR A 30 -10.21 -8.11 -2.97
CA TYR A 30 -9.29 -7.29 -2.19
C TYR A 30 -7.89 -7.88 -2.01
N LYS A 31 -7.78 -9.22 -1.94
CA LYS A 31 -6.50 -9.93 -1.80
C LYS A 31 -5.50 -9.59 -2.91
N ILE A 32 -5.96 -9.22 -4.10
CA ILE A 32 -5.09 -8.77 -5.19
C ILE A 32 -4.37 -7.47 -4.81
N MET A 33 -5.07 -6.53 -4.18
CA MET A 33 -4.48 -5.26 -3.72
C MET A 33 -3.56 -5.47 -2.51
N LEU A 34 -3.94 -6.36 -1.60
CA LEU A 34 -3.09 -6.69 -0.45
C LEU A 34 -1.77 -7.34 -0.90
N ALA A 35 -1.80 -8.25 -1.87
CA ALA A 35 -0.60 -8.86 -2.45
C ALA A 35 0.23 -7.85 -3.27
N ALA A 36 -0.42 -6.94 -4.00
CA ALA A 36 0.27 -5.86 -4.70
C ALA A 36 1.01 -4.93 -3.73
N ALA A 37 0.43 -4.68 -2.56
CA ALA A 37 1.06 -3.91 -1.50
C ALA A 37 2.24 -4.62 -0.86
N ASP A 38 2.15 -5.94 -0.61
CA ASP A 38 3.30 -6.72 -0.13
C ASP A 38 4.48 -6.63 -1.11
N MET A 39 4.21 -6.86 -2.40
CA MET A 39 5.24 -6.75 -3.44
C MET A 39 5.87 -5.37 -3.49
N PHE A 40 5.08 -4.30 -3.33
CA PHE A 40 5.59 -2.93 -3.28
C PHE A 40 6.50 -2.71 -2.06
N ILE A 41 6.05 -3.13 -0.87
CA ILE A 41 6.80 -2.95 0.39
C ILE A 41 8.14 -3.70 0.34
N GLU A 42 8.13 -4.94 -0.15
CA GLU A 42 9.33 -5.76 -0.33
C GLU A 42 10.29 -5.20 -1.38
N SER A 43 9.75 -4.58 -2.44
CA SER A 43 10.55 -4.01 -3.53
C SER A 43 11.22 -2.69 -3.15
N TYR A 44 10.63 -1.92 -2.24
CA TYR A 44 11.10 -0.59 -1.86
C TYR A 44 11.33 -0.44 -0.36
N PRO A 45 12.19 -1.26 0.28
CA PRO A 45 12.38 -1.23 1.73
C PRO A 45 12.93 0.11 2.25
N ASN A 46 13.62 0.86 1.39
CA ASN A 46 14.17 2.19 1.69
C ASN A 46 13.33 3.35 1.10
N GLY A 47 12.16 3.01 0.54
CA GLY A 47 11.28 3.91 -0.19
C GLY A 47 11.66 4.08 -1.66
N VAL A 48 10.78 4.76 -2.40
CA VAL A 48 10.91 4.97 -3.84
C VAL A 48 11.98 6.02 -4.16
N GLU A 49 12.65 5.86 -5.31
CA GLU A 49 13.74 6.74 -5.74
C GLU A 49 13.41 7.48 -7.03
N THR A 50 12.49 6.94 -7.84
CA THR A 50 12.14 7.49 -9.16
C THR A 50 10.68 7.94 -9.22
N ALA A 51 10.38 8.85 -10.16
CA ALA A 51 9.01 9.32 -10.39
C ALA A 51 8.06 8.17 -10.76
N GLN A 52 8.52 7.20 -11.56
CA GLN A 52 7.70 6.07 -12.00
C GLN A 52 7.27 5.17 -10.84
N GLU A 53 8.15 4.99 -9.85
CA GLU A 53 7.87 4.21 -8.63
C GLU A 53 6.94 4.98 -7.69
N LEU A 54 7.14 6.30 -7.59
CA LEU A 54 6.25 7.18 -6.85
C LEU A 54 4.83 7.14 -7.43
N ASP A 55 4.69 7.27 -8.74
CA ASP A 55 3.39 7.19 -9.42
C ASP A 55 2.70 5.84 -9.17
N LEU A 56 3.47 4.74 -9.25
CA LEU A 56 2.97 3.41 -8.92
C LEU A 56 2.48 3.33 -7.47
N GLY A 57 3.26 3.84 -6.52
CA GLY A 57 2.90 3.83 -5.11
C GLY A 57 1.68 4.70 -4.80
N ILE A 58 1.54 5.84 -5.48
CA ILE A 58 0.35 6.71 -5.38
C ILE A 58 -0.89 6.00 -5.91
N ASP A 59 -0.79 5.33 -7.06
CA ASP A 59 -1.91 4.57 -7.62
C ASP A 59 -2.34 3.44 -6.69
N LEU A 60 -1.38 2.67 -6.19
CA LEU A 60 -1.63 1.61 -5.21
C LEU A 60 -2.26 2.15 -3.92
N PHE A 61 -1.76 3.28 -3.40
CA PHE A 61 -2.29 3.92 -2.20
C PHE A 61 -3.75 4.34 -2.37
N LYS A 62 -4.14 4.90 -3.52
CA LYS A 62 -5.53 5.27 -3.81
C LYS A 62 -6.46 4.06 -3.80
N GLU A 63 -6.02 2.92 -4.35
CA GLU A 63 -6.80 1.69 -4.30
C GLU A 63 -6.92 1.15 -2.88
N LEU A 64 -5.85 1.19 -2.07
CA LEU A 64 -5.89 0.78 -0.67
C LEU A 64 -6.79 1.70 0.19
N VAL A 65 -6.83 3.01 -0.10
CA VAL A 65 -7.79 3.93 0.51
C VAL A 65 -9.21 3.50 0.16
N SER A 66 -9.50 3.23 -1.10
CA SER A 66 -10.83 2.77 -1.54
C SER A 66 -11.20 1.42 -0.93
N LEU A 67 -10.22 0.54 -0.74
CA LEU A 67 -10.44 -0.76 -0.12
C LEU A 67 -10.86 -0.66 1.35
N THR A 68 -10.57 0.45 2.05
CA THR A 68 -11.01 0.60 3.46
C THR A 68 -12.52 0.53 3.65
N TYR A 69 -13.31 0.78 2.59
CA TYR A 69 -14.77 0.61 2.64
C TYR A 69 -15.21 -0.86 2.80
N ILE A 70 -14.35 -1.85 2.53
CA ILE A 70 -14.72 -3.26 2.65
C ILE A 70 -15.18 -3.62 4.06
N THR A 71 -14.64 -2.97 5.09
CA THR A 71 -14.99 -3.22 6.49
C THR A 71 -16.33 -2.62 6.90
N SER A 72 -16.99 -1.89 6.00
CA SER A 72 -18.39 -1.45 6.17
C SER A 72 -19.39 -2.46 5.60
N LEU A 73 -18.91 -3.48 4.88
CA LEU A 73 -19.77 -4.56 4.39
C LEU A 73 -20.03 -5.55 5.53
N ARG A 74 -21.29 -5.98 5.62
CA ARG A 74 -21.78 -6.87 6.69
C ARG A 74 -20.96 -8.15 6.87
N GLU A 75 -20.40 -8.69 5.78
CA GLU A 75 -19.61 -9.92 5.82
C GLU A 75 -18.19 -9.74 6.41
N TYR A 76 -17.68 -8.50 6.43
CA TYR A 76 -16.33 -8.16 6.89
C TYR A 76 -16.35 -7.18 8.08
N GLU A 77 -17.52 -6.75 8.55
CA GLU A 77 -17.66 -5.74 9.62
C GLU A 77 -17.00 -6.16 10.94
N ASN A 78 -16.87 -7.47 11.17
CA ASN A 78 -16.22 -8.06 12.34
C ASN A 78 -14.82 -8.64 12.04
N ASP A 79 -14.32 -8.49 10.81
CA ASP A 79 -12.99 -8.96 10.42
C ASP A 79 -11.93 -7.90 10.80
N THR A 80 -11.61 -7.86 12.10
CA THR A 80 -10.65 -6.89 12.65
C THR A 80 -9.25 -7.10 12.10
N ASP A 81 -8.91 -8.32 11.70
CA ASP A 81 -7.60 -8.66 11.15
C ASP A 81 -7.46 -8.09 9.73
N LEU A 82 -8.49 -8.25 8.88
CA LEU A 82 -8.54 -7.63 7.57
C LEU A 82 -8.46 -6.10 7.66
N TYR A 83 -9.20 -5.49 8.59
CA TYR A 83 -9.12 -4.04 8.83
C TYR A 83 -7.69 -3.59 9.17
N ARG A 84 -7.03 -4.29 10.10
CA ARG A 84 -5.67 -3.99 10.53
C ARG A 84 -4.67 -4.19 9.39
N GLU A 85 -4.82 -5.25 8.60
CA GLU A 85 -3.95 -5.52 7.45
C GLU A 85 -4.05 -4.41 6.40
N ILE A 86 -5.27 -4.01 6.01
CA ILE A 86 -5.49 -2.92 5.05
C ILE A 86 -4.90 -1.62 5.58
N LEU A 87 -5.14 -1.32 6.87
CA LEU A 87 -4.64 -0.11 7.50
C LEU A 87 -3.10 -0.08 7.51
N TYR A 88 -2.47 -1.17 7.93
CA TYR A 88 -1.03 -1.32 7.95
C TYR A 88 -0.43 -1.11 6.56
N LYS A 89 -0.90 -1.86 5.55
CA LYS A 89 -0.38 -1.79 4.18
C LYS A 89 -0.54 -0.41 3.57
N LYS A 90 -1.69 0.23 3.77
CA LYS A 90 -1.96 1.60 3.34
C LYS A 90 -0.94 2.59 3.91
N LEU A 91 -0.63 2.48 5.21
CA LEU A 91 0.28 3.39 5.89
C LEU A 91 1.74 3.17 5.47
N ILE A 92 2.18 1.93 5.34
CA ILE A 92 3.55 1.63 4.90
C ILE A 92 3.75 2.07 3.45
N VAL A 93 2.83 1.78 2.53
CA VAL A 93 2.91 2.24 1.14
C VAL A 93 3.01 3.77 1.08
N PHE A 94 2.19 4.50 1.85
CA PHE A 94 2.27 5.95 1.93
C PHE A 94 3.64 6.44 2.42
N LYS A 95 4.16 5.85 3.50
CA LYS A 95 5.48 6.20 4.06
C LYS A 95 6.60 6.00 3.03
N LEU A 96 6.58 4.89 2.30
CA LEU A 96 7.60 4.57 1.30
C LEU A 96 7.56 5.51 0.09
N CYS A 97 6.40 6.14 -0.19
CA CYS A 97 6.26 7.17 -1.22
C CYS A 97 6.80 8.55 -0.82
N ILE A 98 6.96 8.83 0.47
CA ILE A 98 7.59 10.09 0.91
C ILE A 98 9.08 10.00 0.54
N PRO A 99 9.70 10.99 -0.12
CA PRO A 99 11.13 10.92 -0.45
C PRO A 99 12.04 10.82 0.79
N ALA A 100 13.18 10.13 0.67
CA ALA A 100 14.14 9.98 1.78
C ALA A 100 14.70 11.34 2.27
N SER A 101 14.78 12.33 1.39
CA SER A 101 15.15 13.72 1.74
C SER A 101 14.18 14.37 2.74
N HIS A 102 12.98 13.79 2.92
CA HIS A 102 11.96 14.23 3.86
C HIS A 102 11.83 13.24 5.03
N SER A 103 12.95 12.76 5.57
CA SER A 103 13.00 11.76 6.65
C SER A 103 12.20 12.15 7.90
N LYS A 104 12.13 13.45 8.25
CA LYS A 104 11.27 13.95 9.33
C LYS A 104 9.79 13.68 9.07
N LEU A 105 9.33 13.86 7.83
CA LEU A 105 7.94 13.58 7.45
C LEU A 105 7.66 12.08 7.48
N ARG A 106 8.61 11.24 7.05
CA ARG A 106 8.53 9.77 7.21
C ARG A 106 8.39 9.36 8.67
N GLY A 107 9.16 9.96 9.58
CA GLY A 107 9.08 9.69 11.01
C GLY A 107 7.75 10.16 11.64
N LEU A 108 7.23 11.31 11.21
CA LEU A 108 5.91 11.80 11.66
C LEU A 108 4.79 10.86 11.24
N THR A 109 4.85 10.26 10.04
CA THR A 109 3.89 9.23 9.64
C THR A 109 3.90 8.05 10.59
N GLU A 110 5.07 7.55 11.01
CA GLU A 110 5.16 6.45 11.98
C GLU A 110 4.61 6.82 13.34
N MET A 111 4.84 8.05 13.81
CA MET A 111 4.26 8.52 15.07
C MET A 111 2.73 8.57 15.02
N LEU A 112 2.16 9.08 13.93
CA LEU A 112 0.71 9.12 13.72
C LEU A 112 0.09 7.72 13.60
N VAL A 113 0.86 6.74 13.09
CA VAL A 113 0.46 5.33 13.03
C VAL A 113 0.52 4.67 14.41
N GLY A 114 1.66 4.78 15.09
CA GLY A 114 1.92 4.12 16.38
C GLY A 114 1.11 4.68 17.55
N MET A 115 0.68 5.95 17.49
CA MET A 115 -0.27 6.49 18.47
C MET A 115 -1.65 5.82 18.37
N LYS A 116 -2.11 5.44 17.16
CA LYS A 116 -3.38 4.72 16.99
C LYS A 116 -3.36 3.30 17.54
N GLU A 117 -2.21 2.61 17.49
CA GLU A 117 -2.10 1.26 18.06
C GLU A 117 -2.17 1.26 19.59
N ASN A 118 -1.63 2.30 20.24
CA ASN A 118 -1.68 2.44 21.70
C ASN A 118 -3.04 2.94 22.24
N GLU A 119 -3.85 3.60 21.41
CA GLU A 119 -5.21 4.05 21.79
C GLU A 119 -6.30 2.99 21.54
N LEU A 120 -5.96 1.90 20.85
CA LEU A 120 -6.85 0.75 20.56
C LEU A 120 -6.51 -0.48 21.44
N GLY A 121 -5.65 -0.30 22.45
CA GLY A 121 -5.30 -1.29 23.47
C GLY A 121 -6.09 -1.13 24.75
#